data_AF-A0A954MV12-F1
#
_entry.id   AF-A0A954MV12-F1
#
_cell.length_a   1.000
_cell.length_b   1.000
_cell.length_c   1.000
_cell.angle_alpha   90.00
_cell.angle_beta   90.00
_cell.angle_gamma   90.00
#
_symmetry.space_group_name_H-M   'P 1'
#
loop_
_entity.id
_entity.type
_entity.pdbx_description
1 polymer ?
#
loop_
_entity_poly.entity_id
_entity_poly.type
_entity_poly.pdbx_seq_one_letter_code
_entity_poly.pdbx_strand_id
1 'polypeptide(L)'
;MTGMEKLIWTEFLVALGSALLVALLYPWLTDGAGGGFGPLALMVLGPYFIRRKGAIADERDQKIERDARLFGFGAAWMVLVFSLFGITQWANYHHAPVSIRLLNWLIWISFAVCYLVKGLAGIIAYRRQSHAA
;
A
#
# COMPACT_ATOMS: atom_id res chain seq x y z
N MET A 1 -9.20 16.31 12.39
CA MET A 1 -8.91 15.41 11.26
C MET A 1 -9.96 15.55 10.18
N THR A 2 -9.53 15.94 8.98
CA THR A 2 -10.40 15.97 7.79
C THR A 2 -10.79 14.55 7.36
N GLY A 3 -11.85 14.41 6.54
CA GLY A 3 -12.26 13.10 6.01
C GLY A 3 -11.14 12.41 5.21
N MET A 4 -10.35 13.20 4.49
CA MET A 4 -9.22 12.72 3.70
C MET A 4 -8.03 12.30 4.58
N GLU A 5 -7.74 13.03 5.65
CA GLU A 5 -6.72 12.63 6.62
C GLU A 5 -7.09 11.30 7.30
N LYS A 6 -8.36 11.09 7.65
CA LYS A 6 -8.84 9.81 8.20
C LYS A 6 -8.64 8.65 7.21
N LEU A 7 -8.90 8.88 5.92
CA LEU A 7 -8.67 7.89 4.88
C LEU A 7 -7.19 7.50 4.82
N ILE A 8 -6.30 8.48 4.76
CA ILE A 8 -4.84 8.25 4.64
C ILE A 8 -4.33 7.45 5.84
N TRP A 9 -4.77 7.80 7.06
CA TRP A 9 -4.43 7.03 8.25
C TRP A 9 -4.99 5.61 8.21
N THR A 10 -6.20 5.42 7.68
CA THR A 10 -6.80 4.09 7.53
C THR A 10 -6.00 3.25 6.54
N GLU A 11 -5.64 3.80 5.37
CA GLU A 11 -4.80 3.10 4.39
C GLU A 11 -3.44 2.72 4.99
N PHE A 12 -2.79 3.65 5.71
CA PHE A 12 -1.51 3.39 6.37
C PHE A 12 -1.61 2.29 7.43
N LEU A 13 -2.59 2.38 8.33
CA LEU A 13 -2.77 1.41 9.42
C LEU A 13 -3.17 0.03 8.89
N VAL A 14 -4.00 -0.04 7.84
CA VAL A 14 -4.37 -1.31 7.20
C VAL A 14 -3.16 -1.93 6.50
N ALA A 15 -2.34 -1.14 5.78
CA ALA A 15 -1.13 -1.63 5.14
C ALA A 15 -0.11 -2.14 6.17
N LEU A 16 0.16 -1.34 7.21
CA LEU A 16 1.08 -1.68 8.30
C LEU A 16 0.58 -2.90 9.08
N GLY A 17 -0.70 -2.92 9.43
CA GLY A 17 -1.33 -4.04 10.13
C GLY A 17 -1.24 -5.33 9.32
N SER A 18 -1.51 -5.27 8.01
CA SER A 18 -1.36 -6.43 7.12
C SER A 18 0.08 -6.93 7.09
N ALA A 19 1.06 -6.01 6.95
CA ALA A 19 2.48 -6.38 6.93
C ALA A 19 2.94 -7.03 8.25
N LEU A 20 2.52 -6.47 9.40
CA LEU A 20 2.84 -7.03 10.72
C LEU A 20 2.16 -8.38 10.95
N LEU A 21 0.90 -8.50 10.57
CA LEU A 21 0.12 -9.72 10.73
C LEU A 21 0.72 -10.85 9.90
N VAL A 22 1.13 -10.56 8.67
CA VAL A 22 1.87 -11.50 7.81
C VAL A 22 3.23 -11.87 8.42
N ALA A 23 4.00 -10.91 8.93
CA ALA A 23 5.30 -11.19 9.56
C ALA A 23 5.17 -12.07 10.82
N LEU A 24 4.13 -11.86 11.62
CA LEU A 24 3.83 -12.64 12.83
C LEU A 24 3.31 -14.04 12.51
N LEU A 25 2.48 -14.16 11.47
CA LEU A 25 1.93 -15.44 11.03
C LEU A 25 2.93 -16.25 10.21
N TYR A 26 3.94 -15.62 9.60
CA TYR A 26 4.95 -16.29 8.78
C TYR A 26 5.61 -17.51 9.46
N PRO A 27 6.13 -17.42 10.71
CA PRO A 27 6.76 -18.57 11.36
C PRO A 27 5.81 -19.74 11.66
N TRP A 28 4.49 -19.50 11.71
CA TRP A 28 3.51 -20.53 12.08
C TRP A 28 2.77 -21.12 10.88
N LEU A 29 2.32 -20.25 9.98
CA LEU A 29 1.46 -20.62 8.85
C LEU A 29 2.24 -20.79 7.56
N THR A 30 3.50 -20.34 7.49
CA THR A 30 4.35 -20.39 6.28
C THR A 30 3.57 -19.97 5.03
N ASP A 31 3.14 -20.93 4.20
CA ASP A 31 2.35 -20.74 2.99
C ASP A 31 0.95 -20.14 3.23
N GLY A 32 0.33 -20.39 4.39
CA GLY A 32 -0.97 -19.83 4.78
C GLY A 32 -0.93 -18.37 5.23
N ALA A 33 0.26 -17.83 5.52
CA ALA A 33 0.39 -16.45 6.02
C ALA A 33 0.04 -15.39 4.96
N GLY A 34 -0.07 -15.78 3.68
CA GLY A 34 -0.65 -14.94 2.62
C GLY A 34 -2.08 -14.49 2.91
N GLY A 35 -2.85 -15.26 3.70
CA GLY A 35 -4.17 -14.83 4.19
C GLY A 35 -4.12 -13.60 5.10
N GLY A 36 -2.96 -13.31 5.70
CA GLY A 36 -2.73 -12.11 6.51
C GLY A 36 -2.78 -10.80 5.74
N PHE A 37 -2.76 -10.85 4.40
CA PHE A 37 -3.03 -9.70 3.53
C PHE A 37 -4.52 -9.43 3.31
N GLY A 38 -5.41 -10.30 3.78
CA GLY A 38 -6.87 -10.11 3.74
C GLY A 38 -7.37 -8.74 4.22
N PRO A 39 -6.77 -8.11 5.26
CA PRO A 39 -7.16 -6.77 5.69
C PRO A 39 -6.95 -5.68 4.63
N LEU A 40 -6.06 -5.87 3.64
CA LEU A 40 -5.91 -4.92 2.52
C LEU A 40 -7.23 -4.73 1.74
N ALA A 41 -8.12 -5.72 1.73
CA ALA A 41 -9.44 -5.59 1.11
C ALA A 41 -10.31 -4.50 1.77
N LEU A 42 -10.04 -4.16 3.04
CA LEU A 42 -10.73 -3.07 3.74
C LEU A 42 -10.41 -1.69 3.15
N MET A 43 -9.36 -1.56 2.33
CA MET A 43 -9.06 -0.32 1.62
C MET A 43 -10.16 0.07 0.63
N VAL A 44 -10.94 -0.90 0.13
CA VAL A 44 -12.11 -0.65 -0.73
C VAL A 44 -13.22 0.11 0.02
N LEU A 45 -13.23 0.07 1.35
CA LEU A 45 -14.15 0.84 2.19
C LEU A 45 -13.71 2.30 2.35
N GLY A 46 -12.53 2.69 1.88
CA GLY A 46 -12.00 4.04 1.95
C GLY A 46 -12.98 5.14 1.48
N PRO A 47 -13.61 5.02 0.29
CA PRO A 47 -14.57 6.00 -0.22
C PRO A 47 -15.80 6.23 0.69
N TYR A 48 -16.13 5.27 1.56
CA TYR A 48 -17.22 5.42 2.53
C TYR A 48 -16.91 6.51 3.57
N PHE A 49 -15.63 6.66 3.95
CA PHE A 49 -15.18 7.68 4.91
C PHE A 49 -15.17 9.10 4.32
N ILE A 50 -15.06 9.24 3.00
CA ILE A 50 -15.05 10.54 2.29
C ILE A 50 -16.48 11.07 2.06
N ARG A 51 -17.48 10.18 1.97
CA ARG A 51 -18.86 10.52 1.54
C ARG A 51 -19.73 11.26 2.57
N ARG A 52 -19.37 11.33 3.86
CA ARG A 52 -20.24 11.96 4.89
C ARG A 52 -19.99 13.47 5.04
N LYS A 53 -20.90 14.23 4.41
CA LYS A 53 -21.31 15.63 4.62
C LYS A 53 -20.22 16.73 4.57
N GLY A 54 -20.25 17.51 3.49
CA GLY A 54 -19.87 18.94 3.50
C GLY A 54 -18.43 19.30 3.15
N ALA A 55 -17.53 18.34 3.02
CA ALA A 55 -16.19 18.61 2.48
C ALA A 55 -16.27 18.61 0.96
N ILE A 56 -16.50 19.78 0.37
CA ILE A 56 -15.99 20.04 -0.98
C ILE A 56 -14.50 19.73 -0.88
N ALA A 57 -14.04 18.66 -1.52
CA ALA A 57 -12.63 18.33 -1.54
C ALA A 57 -11.92 19.54 -2.13
N ASP A 58 -11.28 20.30 -1.24
CA ASP A 58 -10.59 21.52 -1.60
C ASP A 58 -9.57 21.14 -2.70
N GLU A 59 -9.32 22.01 -3.69
CA GLU A 59 -8.41 21.67 -4.80
C GLU A 59 -7.04 21.19 -4.28
N ARG A 60 -6.67 21.62 -3.07
CA ARG A 60 -5.52 21.17 -2.29
C ARG A 60 -5.56 19.68 -1.92
N ASP A 61 -6.67 19.19 -1.36
CA ASP A 61 -6.80 17.78 -0.95
C ASP A 61 -6.71 16.85 -2.15
N GLN A 62 -7.30 17.25 -3.29
CA GLN A 62 -7.17 16.53 -4.55
C GLN A 62 -5.73 16.50 -5.07
N LYS A 63 -4.98 17.60 -4.93
CA LYS A 63 -3.57 17.65 -5.33
C LYS A 63 -2.69 16.74 -4.48
N ILE A 64 -2.89 16.72 -3.16
CA ILE A 64 -2.18 15.81 -2.24
C ILE A 64 -2.49 14.36 -2.59
N GLU A 65 -3.75 14.03 -2.84
CA GLU A 65 -4.13 12.68 -3.22
C GLU A 65 -3.52 12.27 -4.57
N ARG A 66 -3.53 13.17 -5.56
CA ARG A 66 -2.94 12.94 -6.88
C ARG A 66 -1.43 12.73 -6.79
N ASP A 67 -0.72 13.56 -6.04
CA ASP A 67 0.72 13.45 -5.86
C ASP A 67 1.09 12.19 -5.07
N ALA A 68 0.33 11.87 -4.00
CA ALA A 68 0.51 10.64 -3.24
C ALA A 68 0.19 9.39 -4.08
N ARG A 69 -0.77 9.47 -5.01
CA ARG A 69 -1.08 8.37 -5.94
C ARG A 69 0.03 8.19 -6.98
N LEU A 70 0.53 9.27 -7.57
CA LEU A 70 1.62 9.22 -8.55
C LEU A 70 2.93 8.72 -7.93
N PHE A 71 3.34 9.27 -6.79
CA PHE A 71 4.57 8.85 -6.12
C PHE A 71 4.42 7.54 -5.37
N GLY A 72 3.37 7.40 -4.56
CA GLY A 72 3.17 6.24 -3.70
C GLY A 72 2.74 5.01 -4.47
N PHE A 73 1.68 5.11 -5.28
CA PHE A 73 1.23 3.97 -6.09
C PHE A 73 2.10 3.83 -7.33
N GLY A 74 2.26 4.87 -8.15
CA GLY A 74 2.98 4.79 -9.42
C GLY A 74 4.46 4.40 -9.27
N ALA A 75 5.25 5.16 -8.50
CA ALA A 75 6.69 4.89 -8.41
C ALA A 75 7.02 3.61 -7.65
N ALA A 76 6.35 3.35 -6.51
CA ALA A 76 6.58 2.11 -5.76
C ALA A 76 6.13 0.88 -6.55
N TRP A 77 4.99 0.95 -7.25
CA TRP A 77 4.51 -0.14 -8.10
C TRP A 77 5.49 -0.44 -9.23
N MET A 78 6.00 0.59 -9.91
CA MET A 78 6.97 0.40 -10.98
C MET A 78 8.26 -0.26 -10.48
N VAL A 79 8.82 0.21 -9.36
CA VAL A 79 10.02 -0.42 -8.75
C VAL A 79 9.77 -1.89 -8.42
N LEU A 80 8.58 -2.22 -7.90
CA LEU A 80 8.21 -3.58 -7.53
C LEU A 80 7.91 -4.48 -8.74
N VAL A 81 7.33 -3.95 -9.82
CA VAL A 81 7.17 -4.68 -11.08
C VAL A 81 8.52 -4.96 -11.72
N PHE A 82 9.44 -3.99 -11.71
CA PHE A 82 10.79 -4.19 -12.22
C PHE A 82 11.60 -5.19 -11.39
N SER A 83 11.42 -5.22 -10.06
CA SER A 83 12.07 -6.23 -9.22
C SER A 83 11.51 -7.63 -9.46
N LEU A 84 10.18 -7.78 -9.62
CA LEU A 84 9.54 -9.03 -10.04
C LEU A 84 10.05 -9.51 -11.40
N PHE A 85 10.15 -8.59 -12.37
CA PHE A 85 10.74 -8.88 -13.67
C PHE A 85 12.18 -9.38 -13.53
N GLY A 86 13.03 -8.69 -12.75
CA GLY A 86 14.40 -9.10 -12.49
C GLY A 86 14.50 -10.49 -11.85
N ILE A 87 13.67 -10.79 -10.84
CA ILE A 87 13.65 -12.11 -10.16
C ILE A 87 13.24 -13.21 -11.14
N THR A 88 12.20 -12.98 -11.95
CA THR A 88 11.75 -13.98 -12.93
C THR A 88 12.79 -14.24 -14.03
N GLN A 89 13.46 -13.19 -14.53
CA GLN A 89 14.56 -13.35 -15.49
C GLN A 89 15.76 -14.08 -14.88
N TRP A 90 16.12 -13.74 -13.64
CA TRP A 90 17.19 -14.42 -12.91
C TRP A 90 16.93 -15.91 -12.71
N ALA A 91 15.71 -16.27 -12.29
CA ALA A 91 15.30 -17.64 -12.09
C ALA A 91 15.27 -18.42 -13.42
N ASN A 92 14.81 -17.80 -14.50
CA ASN A 92 14.85 -18.38 -15.84
C ASN A 92 16.29 -18.66 -16.29
N TYR A 93 17.21 -17.71 -16.08
CA TYR A 93 18.63 -17.87 -16.40
C TYR A 93 19.28 -19.05 -15.66
N HIS A 94 18.83 -19.35 -14.44
CA HIS A 94 19.32 -20.49 -13.64
C HIS A 94 18.51 -21.79 -13.85
N HIS A 95 17.58 -21.82 -14.81
CA HIS A 95 16.64 -22.93 -15.04
C HIS A 95 15.90 -23.37 -13.76
N ALA A 96 15.73 -22.46 -12.81
CA ALA A 96 15.04 -22.73 -11.56
C ALA A 96 13.53 -22.50 -11.77
N PRO A 97 12.66 -23.45 -11.38
CA PRO A 97 11.23 -23.24 -11.45
C PRO A 97 10.81 -22.13 -10.47
N VAL A 98 10.21 -21.06 -10.99
CA VAL A 98 9.57 -20.02 -10.15
C VAL A 98 8.30 -20.62 -9.58
N SER A 99 8.25 -20.79 -8.26
CA SER A 99 7.04 -21.28 -7.62
C SER A 99 5.93 -20.23 -7.68
N ILE A 100 4.70 -20.65 -8.02
CA ILE A 100 3.50 -19.79 -7.96
C ILE A 100 3.35 -19.16 -6.57
N ARG A 101 3.80 -19.89 -5.53
CA ARG A 101 3.83 -19.43 -4.14
C ARG A 101 4.70 -18.19 -3.94
N LEU A 102 5.94 -18.22 -4.44
CA LEU A 102 6.86 -17.09 -4.37
C LEU A 102 6.30 -15.87 -5.11
N LEU A 103 5.69 -16.11 -6.29
CA LEU A 103 5.09 -15.05 -7.08
C LEU A 103 3.91 -14.38 -6.35
N ASN A 104 3.02 -15.17 -5.75
CA ASN A 104 1.90 -14.66 -4.97
C ASN A 104 2.38 -13.81 -3.78
N TRP A 105 3.38 -14.29 -3.05
CA TRP A 105 4.00 -13.55 -1.94
C TRP A 105 4.60 -12.21 -2.38
N LEU A 106 5.36 -12.21 -3.48
CA LEU A 106 5.94 -11.00 -4.05
C LEU A 106 4.87 -9.97 -4.41
N ILE A 107 3.77 -10.41 -5.01
CA ILE A 107 2.64 -9.53 -5.38
C ILE A 107 2.03 -8.90 -4.13
N TRP A 108 1.75 -9.68 -3.09
CA TRP A 108 1.11 -9.16 -1.89
C TRP A 108 2.01 -8.23 -1.08
N ILE A 109 3.30 -8.55 -0.95
CA ILE A 109 4.30 -7.65 -0.36
C ILE A 109 4.35 -6.35 -1.17
N SER A 110 4.31 -6.44 -2.50
CA SER A 110 4.30 -5.25 -3.36
C SER A 110 3.12 -4.34 -3.06
N PHE A 111 1.92 -4.89 -2.97
CA PHE A 111 0.73 -4.12 -2.59
C PHE A 111 0.87 -3.48 -1.21
N ALA A 112 1.27 -4.24 -0.19
CA ALA A 112 1.43 -3.72 1.17
C ALA A 112 2.44 -2.57 1.22
N VAL A 113 3.59 -2.70 0.54
CA VAL A 113 4.62 -1.65 0.47
C VAL A 113 4.10 -0.42 -0.26
N CYS A 114 3.43 -0.58 -1.41
CA CYS A 114 2.86 0.55 -2.16
C CYS A 114 1.88 1.36 -1.30
N TYR A 115 0.96 0.69 -0.60
CA TYR A 115 -0.01 1.36 0.24
C TYR A 115 0.60 1.97 1.51
N LEU A 116 1.64 1.33 2.06
CA LEU A 116 2.39 1.88 3.19
C LEU A 116 3.13 3.17 2.78
N VAL A 117 3.82 3.17 1.64
CA VAL A 117 4.54 4.34 1.12
C VAL A 117 3.56 5.46 0.75
N LYS A 118 2.44 5.14 0.08
CA LYS A 118 1.37 6.10 -0.22
C LYS A 118 0.81 6.72 1.06
N GLY A 119 0.47 5.91 2.06
CA GLY A 119 -0.05 6.35 3.35
C GLY A 119 0.94 7.28 4.07
N LEU A 120 2.22 6.90 4.13
CA LEU A 120 3.28 7.74 4.71
C LEU A 120 3.45 9.07 3.97
N ALA A 121 3.50 9.05 2.64
CA ALA A 121 3.61 10.26 1.84
C ALA A 121 2.43 11.20 2.09
N GLY A 122 1.21 10.65 2.20
CA GLY A 122 0.01 11.41 2.56
C GLY A 122 0.10 12.03 3.96
N ILE A 123 0.51 11.27 4.98
CA ILE A 123 0.66 11.77 6.36
C ILE A 123 1.70 12.90 6.41
N ILE A 124 2.85 12.72 5.76
CA ILE A 124 3.92 13.73 5.72
C ILE A 124 3.44 15.00 5.02
N ALA A 125 2.74 14.87 3.89
CA ALA A 125 2.19 16.01 3.16
C ALA A 125 1.19 16.81 4.01
N TYR A 126 0.27 16.13 4.70
CA TYR A 126 -0.69 16.77 5.61
C TYR A 126 0.01 17.47 6.80
N ARG A 127 0.98 16.82 7.44
CA ARG A 127 1.71 17.42 8.57
C ARG A 127 2.56 18.63 8.17
N ARG A 128 3.24 18.58 7.02
CA ARG A 128 4.05 19.71 6.53
C ARG A 128 3.20 20.93 6.23
N GLN A 129 1.99 20.76 5.72
CA GLN A 129 1.09 21.87 5.43
C GLN A 129 0.44 22.46 6.69
N SER A 130 0.19 21.65 7.73
CA SER A 130 -0.30 22.16 9.02
C SER A 130 0.71 23.02 9.79
N HIS A 131 1.99 23.01 9.40
CA HIS A 131 3.03 23.88 9.97
C HIS A 131 3.29 25.15 9.14
N ALA A 132 2.71 25.26 7.94
CA ALA A 132 2.85 26.41 7.05
C ALA A 132 1.68 27.41 7.13
N ALA A 133 0.73 27.16 8.04
CA ALA A 133 -0.43 28.00 8.34
C ALA A 133 -0.36 28.45 9.80
#